data_AF-A0A7C2QY60-F1
#
_entry.id   AF-A0A7C2QY60-F1
#
_cell.length_a   1.000
_cell.length_b   1.000
_cell.length_c   1.000
_cell.angle_alpha   90.00
_cell.angle_beta   90.00
_cell.angle_gamma   90.00
#
_symmetry.space_group_name_H-M   'P 1'
#
loop_
_entity.id
_entity.type
_entity.pdbx_description
1 polymer ?
#
loop_
_entity_poly.entity_id
_entity_poly.type
_entity_poly.pdbx_seq_one_letter_code
_entity_poly.pdbx_strand_id
1 'polypeptide(L)'
;MAGKPVDKLTEKEAAAELERLAREIAHHDELYYAKDAPEISDADYDALRVRNAAIEARFPALVRPDSPSLRVGAAPVEAFGKVRHAVPMLS
;
A
#
# COMPACT_ATOMS: atom_id res chain seq x y z
N MET A 1 -12.95 4.14 4.71
CA MET A 1 -12.94 4.93 5.96
C MET A 1 -11.75 5.86 5.92
N ALA A 2 -11.94 7.14 5.60
CA ALA A 2 -10.84 8.09 5.56
C ALA A 2 -10.39 8.40 7.00
N GLY A 3 -9.39 7.65 7.48
CA GLY A 3 -8.70 7.94 8.72
C GLY A 3 -8.05 9.33 8.68
N LYS A 4 -7.65 9.84 9.85
CA LYS A 4 -7.04 11.17 9.99
C LYS A 4 -5.98 11.42 8.89
N PRO A 5 -5.93 12.63 8.30
CA PRO A 5 -4.93 12.97 7.30
C PRO A 5 -3.53 12.86 7.91
N VAL A 6 -2.56 12.46 7.08
CA VAL A 6 -1.17 12.21 7.50
C VAL A 6 -0.56 13.42 8.21
N ASP A 7 -0.95 14.62 7.78
CA ASP A 7 -0.50 15.90 8.33
C ASP A 7 -0.89 16.10 9.80
N LYS A 8 -1.97 15.44 10.24
CA LYS A 8 -2.51 15.54 11.61
C LYS A 8 -2.22 14.31 12.48
N LEU A 9 -1.45 13.34 11.97
CA LEU A 9 -1.04 12.19 12.77
C LEU A 9 0.02 12.61 13.80
N THR A 10 -0.07 12.04 15.00
CA THR A 10 1.02 12.03 15.98
C THR A 10 1.97 10.86 15.69
N GLU A 11 3.19 10.86 16.25
CA GLU A 11 4.14 9.74 16.07
C GLU A 11 3.54 8.38 16.45
N LYS A 12 2.79 8.33 17.56
CA LYS A 12 2.15 7.07 18.01
C LYS A 12 1.06 6.61 17.04
N GLU A 13 0.27 7.53 16.49
CA GLU A 13 -0.75 7.20 15.50
C GLU A 13 -0.13 6.84 14.15
N ALA A 14 0.94 7.53 13.75
CA ALA A 14 1.71 7.25 12.55
C ALA A 14 2.32 5.84 12.61
N ALA A 15 2.92 5.45 13.74
CA ALA A 15 3.46 4.10 13.93
C ALA A 15 2.37 3.02 13.80
N ALA A 16 1.22 3.22 14.44
CA ALA A 16 0.09 2.29 14.35
C ALA A 16 -0.48 2.20 12.93
N GLU A 17 -0.57 3.33 12.22
CA GLU A 17 -1.05 3.38 10.85
C GLU A 17 -0.05 2.74 9.88
N LEU A 18 1.25 2.97 10.03
CA LEU A 18 2.29 2.28 9.26
C LEU A 18 2.20 0.76 9.44
N GLU A 19 2.01 0.28 10.67
CA GLU A 19 1.87 -1.16 10.93
C GLU A 19 0.60 -1.74 10.28
N ARG A 20 -0.50 -0.98 10.27
CA ARG A 20 -1.74 -1.36 9.58
C ARG A 20 -1.53 -1.43 8.06
N LEU A 21 -0.95 -0.38 7.47
CA LEU A 21 -0.67 -0.29 6.04
C LEU A 21 0.31 -1.38 5.59
N ALA A 22 1.36 -1.66 6.37
CA ALA A 22 2.32 -2.71 6.06
C ALA A 22 1.66 -4.10 5.99
N ARG A 23 0.74 -4.41 6.92
CA ARG A 23 -0.04 -5.66 6.88
C ARG A 23 -0.97 -5.72 5.69
N GLU A 24 -1.68 -4.63 5.40
CA GLU A 24 -2.65 -4.56 4.30
C GLU A 24 -1.93 -4.71 2.95
N ILE A 25 -0.81 -4.01 2.75
CA ILE A 25 0.03 -4.15 1.56
C ILE A 25 0.60 -5.56 1.45
N ALA A 26 1.12 -6.15 2.53
CA ALA A 26 1.63 -7.53 2.50
C ALA A 26 0.54 -8.55 2.16
N HIS A 27 -0.68 -8.36 2.68
CA HIS A 27 -1.82 -9.20 2.36
C HIS A 27 -2.19 -9.11 0.87
N HIS A 28 -2.25 -7.89 0.33
CA HIS A 28 -2.52 -7.70 -1.09
C HIS A 28 -1.36 -8.20 -1.99
N ASP A 29 -0.11 -8.07 -1.56
CA ASP A 29 1.04 -8.67 -2.25
C ASP A 29 0.89 -10.19 -2.33
N GLU A 30 0.57 -10.86 -1.21
CA GLU A 30 0.30 -12.30 -1.20
C GLU A 30 -0.85 -12.69 -2.13
N LEU A 31 -1.95 -11.94 -2.13
CA LEU A 31 -3.09 -12.19 -3.02
C LEU A 31 -2.71 -12.01 -4.50
N TYR A 32 -1.91 -10.99 -4.81
CA TYR A 32 -1.41 -10.70 -6.15
C TYR A 32 -0.57 -11.86 -6.69
N TYR A 33 0.31 -12.44 -5.87
CA TYR A 33 1.16 -13.56 -6.29
C TYR A 33 0.48 -14.93 -6.21
N ALA A 34 -0.43 -15.15 -5.27
CA ALA A 34 -0.91 -16.49 -4.94
C ALA A 34 -2.28 -16.85 -5.53
N LYS A 35 -3.15 -15.88 -5.87
CA LYS A 35 -4.58 -16.18 -6.07
C LYS A 35 -5.25 -15.68 -7.35
N ASP A 36 -4.57 -14.91 -8.21
CA ASP A 36 -5.18 -14.35 -9.43
C ASP A 36 -6.53 -13.62 -9.15
N ALA A 37 -6.69 -13.17 -7.89
CA ALA A 37 -7.91 -12.62 -7.32
C ALA A 37 -7.54 -11.38 -6.48
N PRO A 38 -7.14 -10.27 -7.13
CA PRO A 38 -6.89 -9.03 -6.44
C PRO A 38 -8.20 -8.54 -5.77
N GLU A 39 -8.18 -8.38 -4.45
CA GLU A 39 -9.32 -7.85 -3.69
C GLU A 39 -9.51 -6.34 -3.90
N ILE A 40 -8.44 -5.63 -4.27
CA ILE A 40 -8.43 -4.18 -4.48
C ILE A 40 -7.85 -3.84 -5.85
N SER A 41 -8.26 -2.70 -6.39
CA SER A 41 -7.72 -2.20 -7.66
C SER A 41 -6.29 -1.69 -7.49
N ASP A 42 -5.52 -1.62 -8.59
CA ASP A 42 -4.17 -1.03 -8.58
C ASP A 42 -4.18 0.40 -8.01
N ALA A 43 -5.24 1.17 -8.26
CA ALA A 43 -5.39 2.52 -7.74
C ALA A 43 -5.56 2.57 -6.21
N ASP A 44 -6.32 1.61 -5.65
CA ASP A 44 -6.47 1.49 -4.19
C ASP A 44 -5.17 1.03 -3.55
N TYR A 45 -4.48 0.09 -4.18
CA TYR A 45 -3.19 -0.39 -3.73
C TYR A 45 -2.13 0.72 -3.75
N ASP A 46 -2.09 1.49 -4.84
CA ASP A 46 -1.24 2.68 -4.96
C ASP A 46 -1.62 3.72 -3.88
N ALA A 47 -2.89 3.91 -3.57
CA ALA A 47 -3.31 4.81 -2.49
C ALA A 47 -2.79 4.37 -1.12
N LEU A 48 -2.79 3.06 -0.82
CA LEU A 48 -2.19 2.51 0.41
C LEU A 48 -0.69 2.80 0.45
N ARG A 49 0.02 2.58 -0.66
CA ARG A 49 1.46 2.84 -0.78
C ARG A 49 1.81 4.31 -0.67
N VAL A 50 1.10 5.20 -1.36
CA VAL A 50 1.27 6.66 -1.29
C VAL A 50 1.06 7.13 0.13
N ARG A 51 0.07 6.60 0.85
CA ARG A 51 -0.16 6.93 2.25
C ARG A 51 0.98 6.45 3.15
N ASN A 52 1.49 5.23 2.95
CA ASN A 52 2.64 4.72 3.70
C ASN A 52 3.86 5.63 3.53
N ALA A 53 4.20 5.95 2.27
CA ALA A 53 5.32 6.82 1.94
C ALA A 53 5.14 8.25 2.50
N ALA A 54 3.92 8.79 2.50
CA ALA A 54 3.63 10.10 3.08
C ALA A 54 3.87 10.12 4.60
N ILE A 55 3.51 9.04 5.31
CA ILE A 55 3.74 8.94 6.75
C ILE A 55 5.24 8.82 7.02
N GLU A 56 5.96 8.00 6.26
CA GLU A 56 7.42 7.85 6.38
C GLU A 56 8.18 9.14 6.08
N ALA A 57 7.78 9.90 5.07
CA ALA A 57 8.36 11.19 4.74
C ALA A 57 8.20 12.20 5.88
N ARG A 58 7.09 12.10 6.63
CA ARG A 58 6.82 12.97 7.78
C ARG A 58 7.50 12.47 9.06
N PHE A 59 7.62 11.16 9.22
CA PHE A 59 8.19 10.51 10.39
C PHE A 59 9.34 9.57 9.98
N PRO A 60 10.49 10.11 9.54
CA PRO A 60 11.63 9.30 9.10
C PRO A 60 12.18 8.39 10.21
N ALA A 61 12.00 8.78 11.48
CA ALA A 61 12.37 7.98 12.64
C ALA A 61 11.51 6.72 12.84
N LEU A 62 10.34 6.65 12.19
CA LEU A 62 9.41 5.51 12.26
C LEU A 62 9.51 4.59 11.04
N VAL A 63 10.39 4.91 10.07
CA VAL A 63 10.63 4.05 8.90
C VAL A 63 11.15 2.71 9.38
N ARG A 64 10.38 1.66 9.08
CA ARG A 64 10.73 0.31 9.47
C ARG A 64 11.62 -0.34 8.40
N PRO A 65 12.56 -1.21 8.78
CA PRO A 65 13.40 -1.94 7.83
C PRO A 65 12.60 -2.93 6.96
N ASP A 66 11.42 -3.37 7.42
CA ASP A 66 10.50 -4.24 6.69
C ASP A 66 9.44 -3.45 5.90
N SER A 67 9.61 -2.14 5.74
CA SER A 67 8.61 -1.30 5.09
C SER A 67 8.38 -1.71 3.62
N PRO A 68 7.12 -1.78 3.17
CA PRO A 68 6.82 -2.02 1.77
C PRO A 68 7.41 -0.95 0.84
N SER A 69 7.64 0.28 1.31
CA SER A 69 8.29 1.32 0.50
C SER A 69 9.74 0.98 0.14
N LEU A 70 10.47 0.29 1.03
CA LEU A 70 11.83 -0.18 0.80
C LEU A 70 11.88 -1.37 -0.16
N ARG A 71 10.85 -2.23 -0.14
CA ARG A 71 10.76 -3.39 -1.02
C ARG A 71 10.55 -3.03 -2.49
N VAL A 72 9.89 -1.90 -2.78
CA VAL A 72 9.66 -1.44 -4.17
C VAL A 72 10.95 -1.08 -4.91
N GLY A 73 12.02 -0.71 -4.21
CA GLY A 73 13.33 -0.47 -4.81
C GLY A 73 14.11 -1.75 -5.15
N ALA A 74 13.72 -2.89 -4.58
CA ALA A 74 14.38 -4.17 -4.78
C ALA A 74 13.60 -5.02 -5.79
N ALA A 75 14.10 -5.02 -7.02
CA ALA A 75 13.57 -5.70 -8.21
C ALA A 75 12.29 -5.05 -8.80
N PRO A 76 12.36 -4.49 -10.03
CA PRO A 76 11.16 -4.27 -10.81
C PRO A 76 10.59 -5.65 -11.10
N VAL A 77 9.57 -6.05 -10.36
CA VAL A 77 8.80 -7.22 -10.73
C VAL A 77 8.17 -6.82 -12.06
N GLU A 78 8.53 -7.52 -13.14
CA GLU A 78 8.06 -7.33 -14.51
C GLU A 78 6.56 -7.69 -14.65
N ALA A 79 5.74 -7.28 -13.67
CA ALA A 79 4.31 -7.52 -13.61
C ALA A 79 3.51 -6.27 -14.04
N PHE A 80 4.10 -5.39 -14.85
CA PHE A 80 3.32 -4.49 -15.72
C PHE A 80 2.71 -5.28 -16.90
N GLY A 81 2.06 -6.40 -16.60
CA GLY A 81 1.04 -6.96 -17.48
C GLY A 81 -0.16 -6.04 -17.38
N LYS A 82 -0.49 -5.32 -18.46
CA LYS A 82 -1.74 -4.54 -18.59
C LYS A 82 -2.91 -5.33 -18.00
N VAL A 83 -3.31 -5.03 -16.76
CA VAL A 83 -4.55 -5.56 -16.20
C VAL A 83 -5.66 -4.77 -16.84
N ARG A 84 -6.17 -5.32 -17.94
CA ARG A 84 -7.39 -4.87 -18.61
C ARG A 84 -8.51 -5.12 -17.61
N HIS A 85 -8.86 -4.11 -16.82
CA HIS A 85 -10.05 -4.13 -15.95
C HIS A 85 -11.28 -4.36 -16.84
N ALA A 86 -11.68 -5.61 -16.98
CA ALA A 86 -12.95 -5.99 -17.57
C ALA A 86 -13.99 -6.06 -16.45
N VAL A 87 -14.36 -4.90 -15.90
CA VAL A 87 -15.67 -4.76 -15.27
C VAL A 87 -16.56 -4.09 -16.31
N PRO A 88 -17.41 -4.84 -17.04
CA PRO A 88 -18.47 -4.19 -17.78
C PRO A 88 -19.41 -3.58 -16.74
N MET A 89 -19.54 -2.25 -16.76
CA MET A 89 -20.64 -1.59 -16.08
C MET A 89 -21.94 -2.14 -16.67
N LEU A 90 -22.67 -2.91 -15.86
CA LEU A 90 -24.05 -3.27 -16.14
C LEU A 90 -24.91 -2.56 -15.11
N SER A 91 -25.63 -1.56 -15.63
CA SER A 91 -26.70 -0.72 -15.05
C SER A 91 -26.27 0.53 -14.29
#